data_AF-A0A836C7R2-F1
#
_entry.id   AF-A0A836C7R2-F1
#
_cell.length_a   1.000
_cell.length_b   1.000
_cell.length_c   1.000
_cell.angle_alpha   90.00
_cell.angle_beta   90.00
_cell.angle_gamma   90.00
#
_symmetry.space_group_name_H-M   'P 1'
#
loop_
_entity.id
_entity.type
_entity.pdbx_description
1 polymer ?
#
loop_
_entity_poly.entity_id
_entity_poly.type
_entity_poly.pdbx_seq_one_letter_code
_entity_poly.pdbx_strand_id
1 'polypeptide(L)'
;MESLGHQQKGWRKTASKPPPKHKAGAAADKTASSKLVRKGPLQAPTTQSEFERDWRRRCKTHADMVALLGLVGASGMPKLFKVELDPQLLGQILGVLSRCAAADSALPPCQPRNSSSDDGDAANGHQAGGGESVARCIAWLRGIQGTGRFALNVHFLSDRETAALGEMVDALMPLAEAQQAEELRELRKVYGVDK
;
A
#
# COMPACT_ATOMS: atom_id res chain seq x y z
N MET A 1 31.72 -79.93 12.37
CA MET A 1 31.40 -78.55 11.93
C MET A 1 30.44 -77.91 12.95
N GLU A 2 30.75 -77.84 14.24
CA GLU A 2 31.89 -77.19 14.91
C GLU A 2 31.97 -75.66 14.70
N SER A 3 32.11 -75.00 15.86
CA SER A 3 32.76 -73.72 16.13
C SER A 3 31.97 -72.44 15.89
N LEU A 4 31.45 -71.85 16.98
CA LEU A 4 32.14 -70.94 17.93
C LEU A 4 32.26 -69.55 17.30
N GLY A 5 31.54 -68.51 17.75
CA GLY A 5 31.56 -67.97 19.11
C GLY A 5 32.63 -66.87 19.17
N HIS A 6 32.29 -65.69 19.71
CA HIS A 6 33.11 -64.77 20.54
C HIS A 6 32.49 -63.34 20.57
N GLN A 7 31.98 -62.95 21.75
CA GLN A 7 32.46 -61.88 22.64
C GLN A 7 32.10 -60.43 22.22
N GLN A 8 31.20 -59.75 22.95
CA GLN A 8 31.34 -59.09 24.27
C GLN A 8 31.97 -57.69 24.23
N LYS A 9 31.50 -56.87 25.20
CA LYS A 9 32.03 -55.61 25.76
C LYS A 9 31.28 -54.38 25.21
N GLY A 10 30.41 -53.69 25.96
CA GLY A 10 30.41 -53.42 27.39
C GLY A 10 31.01 -52.03 27.62
N TRP A 11 30.21 -50.98 27.48
CA TRP A 11 30.64 -49.62 27.80
C TRP A 11 29.83 -49.10 28.98
N ARG A 12 30.57 -48.77 30.02
CA ARG A 12 30.14 -48.54 31.40
C ARG A 12 29.55 -47.14 31.55
N LYS A 13 28.65 -47.03 32.54
CA LYS A 13 28.22 -45.78 33.16
C LYS A 13 29.44 -45.02 33.72
N THR A 14 29.55 -43.74 33.41
CA THR A 14 30.23 -42.74 34.25
C THR A 14 29.30 -41.56 34.45
N ALA A 15 29.05 -41.23 35.71
CA ALA A 15 28.37 -40.04 36.14
C ALA A 15 29.33 -38.85 36.16
N SER A 16 28.74 -37.65 36.14
CA SER A 16 29.28 -36.35 36.61
C SER A 16 29.76 -35.37 35.54
N LYS A 17 28.87 -34.44 35.16
CA LYS A 17 29.02 -33.01 35.49
C LYS A 17 27.73 -32.23 35.19
N PRO A 18 27.24 -31.37 36.09
CA PRO A 18 26.07 -30.53 35.83
C PRO A 18 26.42 -29.42 34.81
N PRO A 19 25.47 -29.01 33.95
CA PRO A 19 25.67 -27.90 33.02
C PRO A 19 25.74 -26.55 33.76
N PRO A 20 26.53 -25.59 33.26
CA PRO A 20 26.67 -24.26 33.84
C PRO A 20 25.38 -23.44 33.72
N LYS A 21 25.06 -22.71 34.79
CA LYS A 21 23.99 -21.71 34.85
C LYS A 21 24.39 -20.48 34.02
N HIS A 22 23.89 -20.38 32.78
CA HIS A 22 23.86 -19.12 32.07
C HIS A 22 22.58 -18.36 32.43
N LYS A 23 22.77 -17.21 33.11
CA LYS A 23 21.78 -16.15 33.19
C LYS A 23 21.78 -15.36 31.86
N ALA A 24 20.58 -14.87 31.54
CA ALA A 24 20.25 -13.78 30.61
C ALA A 24 20.31 -14.12 29.10
N GLY A 25 19.18 -13.85 28.44
CA GLY A 25 19.08 -13.83 26.98
C GLY A 25 17.70 -14.26 26.52
N ALA A 26 16.81 -13.29 26.38
CA ALA A 26 15.42 -13.44 25.94
C ALA A 26 15.26 -14.20 24.62
N ALA A 27 14.28 -15.11 24.55
CA ALA A 27 13.47 -15.39 23.35
C ALA A 27 12.40 -16.46 23.65
N ALA A 28 11.21 -16.23 23.07
CA ALA A 28 10.03 -17.10 23.01
C ALA A 28 9.36 -17.37 24.37
N ASP A 29 8.06 -17.16 24.56
CA ASP A 29 6.95 -17.53 23.70
C ASP A 29 5.69 -16.79 24.20
N LYS A 30 4.65 -16.74 23.36
CA LYS A 30 3.22 -16.45 23.62
C LYS A 30 2.65 -15.35 22.73
N THR A 31 2.30 -15.76 21.51
CA THR A 31 0.91 -15.96 21.11
C THR A 31 -0.14 -15.09 21.82
N ALA A 32 -0.83 -14.30 20.99
CA ALA A 32 -2.18 -13.78 21.16
C ALA A 32 -2.43 -12.75 22.28
N SER A 33 -2.39 -11.48 21.88
CA SER A 33 -3.45 -10.56 22.31
C SER A 33 -4.15 -10.00 21.07
N SER A 34 -5.08 -10.80 20.56
CA SER A 34 -6.23 -10.30 19.79
C SER A 34 -7.10 -9.45 20.71
N LYS A 35 -6.66 -8.22 21.02
CA LYS A 35 -7.59 -7.17 21.46
C LYS A 35 -8.24 -6.58 20.23
N LEU A 36 -9.31 -7.25 19.78
CA LEU A 36 -10.42 -6.61 19.10
C LEU A 36 -10.93 -5.49 20.02
N VAL A 37 -10.53 -4.26 19.73
CA VAL A 37 -11.38 -3.09 19.43
C VAL A 37 -10.40 -1.96 19.13
N ARG A 38 -10.30 -1.55 17.87
CA ARG A 38 -9.80 -0.21 17.56
C ARG A 38 -10.84 0.52 16.71
N LYS A 39 -11.93 0.94 17.37
CA LYS A 39 -12.64 2.18 17.00
C LYS A 39 -11.86 3.37 17.57
N GLY A 40 -10.57 3.44 17.25
CA GLY A 40 -9.76 4.63 17.44
C GLY A 40 -9.57 5.31 16.08
N PRO A 41 -9.12 6.57 16.05
CA PRO A 41 -8.78 7.25 14.80
C PRO A 41 -7.84 6.39 13.92
N LEU A 42 -7.96 6.49 12.60
CA LEU A 42 -7.03 5.85 11.66
C LEU A 42 -5.61 6.36 11.98
N GLN A 43 -4.70 5.45 12.29
CA GLN A 43 -3.28 5.78 12.50
C GLN A 43 -2.52 5.39 11.25
N ALA A 44 -1.48 6.16 10.91
CA ALA A 44 -0.64 5.84 9.78
C ALA A 44 0.02 4.46 10.02
N PRO A 45 -0.24 3.46 9.15
CA PRO A 45 0.35 2.15 9.30
C PRO A 45 1.86 2.24 9.12
N THR A 46 2.60 1.54 9.98
CA THR A 46 4.08 1.57 9.97
C THR A 46 4.67 0.35 9.27
N THR A 47 3.86 -0.69 9.07
CA THR A 47 4.26 -1.94 8.43
C THR A 47 3.21 -2.39 7.39
N GLN A 48 3.64 -3.21 6.43
CA GLN A 48 2.76 -3.82 5.42
C GLN A 48 1.55 -4.53 6.05
N SER A 49 1.78 -5.38 7.06
CA SER A 49 0.71 -6.15 7.71
C SER A 49 -0.29 -5.28 8.46
N GLU A 50 0.13 -4.14 9.01
CA GLU A 50 -0.79 -3.17 9.60
C GLU A 50 -1.66 -2.51 8.54
N PHE A 51 -1.08 -2.12 7.40
CA PHE A 51 -1.82 -1.55 6.28
C PHE A 51 -2.87 -2.53 5.77
N GLU A 52 -2.50 -3.76 5.44
CA GLU A 52 -3.42 -4.76 4.88
C GLU A 52 -4.54 -5.11 5.87
N ARG A 53 -4.22 -5.20 7.17
CA ARG A 53 -5.20 -5.44 8.21
C ARG A 53 -6.21 -4.30 8.30
N ASP A 54 -5.73 -3.05 8.31
CA ASP A 54 -6.58 -1.87 8.43
C ASP A 54 -7.41 -1.67 7.16
N TRP A 55 -6.83 -1.91 5.98
CA TRP A 55 -7.54 -1.93 4.70
C TRP A 55 -8.71 -2.92 4.71
N ARG A 56 -8.48 -4.19 5.11
CA ARG A 56 -9.54 -5.22 5.11
C ARG A 56 -10.59 -5.01 6.20
N ARG A 57 -10.18 -4.55 7.39
CA ARG A 57 -11.07 -4.49 8.56
C ARG A 57 -11.78 -3.15 8.72
N ARG A 58 -11.15 -2.05 8.33
CA ARG A 58 -11.61 -0.68 8.62
C ARG A 58 -12.04 0.08 7.37
N CYS A 59 -11.42 -0.18 6.22
CA CYS A 59 -11.77 0.49 4.98
C CYS A 59 -12.93 -0.24 4.27
N LYS A 60 -14.17 0.09 4.66
CA LYS A 60 -15.38 -0.46 4.03
C LYS A 60 -15.97 0.47 2.99
N THR A 61 -15.72 1.77 3.13
CA THR A 61 -16.15 2.79 2.18
C THR A 61 -14.98 3.34 1.38
N HIS A 62 -15.27 3.97 0.24
CA HIS A 62 -14.25 4.66 -0.57
C HIS A 62 -13.58 5.78 0.23
N ALA A 63 -14.34 6.55 1.02
CA ALA A 63 -13.81 7.60 1.88
C ALA A 63 -12.79 7.07 2.91
N ASP A 64 -13.04 5.91 3.51
CA ASP A 64 -12.09 5.28 4.45
C ASP A 64 -10.79 4.85 3.76
N MET A 65 -10.88 4.37 2.51
CA MET A 65 -9.72 3.99 1.71
C MET A 65 -8.88 5.22 1.36
N VAL A 66 -9.53 6.31 0.94
CA VAL A 66 -8.86 7.59 0.66
C VAL A 66 -8.19 8.14 1.91
N ALA A 67 -8.86 8.11 3.06
CA ALA A 67 -8.29 8.57 4.32
C ALA A 67 -7.05 7.76 4.73
N LEU A 68 -7.09 6.44 4.60
CA LEU A 68 -5.93 5.58 4.89
C LEU A 68 -4.76 5.85 3.93
N LEU A 69 -5.04 5.99 2.63
CA LEU A 69 -4.03 6.37 1.65
C LEU A 69 -3.43 7.75 1.96
N GLY A 70 -4.26 8.73 2.35
CA GLY A 70 -3.81 10.05 2.77
C GLY A 70 -2.84 10.02 3.96
N LEU A 71 -3.03 9.10 4.91
CA LEU A 71 -2.13 8.93 6.05
C LEU A 71 -0.76 8.32 5.68
N VAL A 72 -0.73 7.45 4.67
CA VAL A 72 0.51 6.83 4.19
C VAL A 72 1.27 7.77 3.27
N GLY A 73 0.55 8.46 2.39
CA GLY A 73 1.10 9.26 1.31
C GLY A 73 1.79 8.43 0.23
N ALA A 74 1.95 9.02 -0.95
CA ALA A 74 2.59 8.36 -2.08
C ALA A 74 4.02 7.86 -1.78
N SER A 75 4.79 8.61 -0.99
CA SER A 75 6.16 8.25 -0.59
C SER A 75 6.25 7.16 0.47
N GLY A 76 5.13 6.84 1.15
CA GLY A 76 5.03 5.76 2.13
C GLY A 76 4.84 4.38 1.50
N MET A 77 4.23 4.31 0.32
CA MET A 77 3.98 3.05 -0.41
C MET A 77 5.22 2.17 -0.60
N PRO A 78 6.33 2.67 -1.16
CA PRO A 78 7.52 1.83 -1.37
C PRO A 78 8.20 1.44 -0.05
N LYS A 79 7.99 2.22 1.02
CA LYS A 79 8.56 1.94 2.35
C LYS A 79 7.78 0.83 3.06
N LEU A 80 6.47 0.79 2.88
CA LEU A 80 5.60 -0.24 3.46
C LEU A 80 5.71 -1.54 2.69
N PHE A 81 5.58 -1.50 1.37
CA PHE A 81 5.54 -2.66 0.49
C PHE A 81 6.89 -2.94 -0.16
N LYS A 82 7.93 -3.15 0.66
CA LYS A 82 9.30 -3.43 0.16
C LYS A 82 9.41 -4.80 -0.50
N VAL A 83 8.70 -5.79 0.03
CA VAL A 83 8.82 -7.20 -0.38
C VAL A 83 7.87 -7.49 -1.52
N GLU A 84 6.59 -7.20 -1.32
CA GLU A 84 5.52 -7.51 -2.28
C GLU A 84 4.31 -6.65 -1.96
N LEU A 85 3.71 -6.07 -2.99
CA LEU A 85 2.35 -5.55 -2.94
C LEU A 85 1.41 -6.60 -3.53
N ASP A 86 0.34 -6.95 -2.84
CA ASP A 86 -0.64 -7.91 -3.38
C ASP A 86 -1.36 -7.31 -4.63
N PRO A 87 -1.51 -8.07 -5.73
CA PRO A 87 -2.07 -7.55 -6.97
C PRO A 87 -3.56 -7.17 -6.84
N GLN A 88 -4.34 -7.89 -6.02
CA GLN A 88 -5.73 -7.53 -5.78
C GLN A 88 -5.83 -6.23 -4.97
N LEU A 89 -4.94 -6.03 -4.01
CA LEU A 89 -4.82 -4.77 -3.27
C LEU A 89 -4.39 -3.62 -4.18
N LEU A 90 -3.42 -3.85 -5.07
CA LEU A 90 -2.98 -2.86 -6.07
C LEU A 90 -4.15 -2.38 -6.93
N GLY A 91 -4.93 -3.31 -7.49
CA GLY A 91 -6.10 -2.99 -8.29
C GLY A 91 -7.15 -2.16 -7.53
N GLN A 92 -7.40 -2.49 -6.26
CA GLN A 92 -8.28 -1.70 -5.40
C GLN A 92 -7.75 -0.28 -5.16
N ILE A 93 -6.45 -0.12 -4.92
CA ILE A 93 -5.82 1.19 -4.74
C ILE A 93 -5.95 2.03 -6.02
N LEU A 94 -5.66 1.46 -7.19
CA LEU A 94 -5.83 2.15 -8.49
C LEU A 94 -7.29 2.54 -8.74
N GLY A 95 -8.24 1.66 -8.39
CA GLY A 95 -9.68 1.96 -8.44
C GLY A 95 -10.11 3.08 -7.49
N VAL A 96 -9.45 3.25 -6.35
CA VAL A 96 -9.69 4.37 -5.43
C VAL A 96 -9.13 5.66 -6.02
N LEU A 97 -7.91 5.63 -6.54
CA LEU A 97 -7.21 6.79 -7.13
C LEU A 97 -7.94 7.33 -8.38
N SER A 98 -8.39 6.45 -9.27
CA SER A 98 -9.18 6.82 -10.46
C SER A 98 -10.45 7.56 -10.12
N ARG A 99 -11.18 7.12 -9.10
CA ARG A 99 -12.36 7.83 -8.60
C ARG A 99 -12.03 9.17 -7.96
N CYS A 100 -10.90 9.30 -7.27
CA CYS A 100 -10.46 10.58 -6.71
C CYS A 100 -10.08 11.59 -7.80
N ALA A 101 -9.31 11.15 -8.79
CA ALA A 101 -8.96 11.96 -9.95
C ALA A 101 -10.21 12.40 -10.73
N ALA A 102 -11.16 11.47 -10.93
CA ALA A 102 -12.43 11.79 -11.56
C ALA A 102 -13.21 12.84 -10.75
N ALA A 103 -13.30 12.71 -9.43
CA ALA A 103 -13.98 13.69 -8.58
C ALA A 103 -13.32 15.08 -8.60
N ASP A 104 -11.99 15.14 -8.64
CA ASP A 104 -11.23 16.40 -8.76
C ASP A 104 -11.42 17.04 -10.15
N SER A 105 -11.52 16.23 -11.21
CA SER A 105 -11.73 16.71 -12.59
C SER A 105 -13.19 17.04 -12.93
N ALA A 106 -14.17 16.42 -12.25
CA ALA A 106 -15.59 16.52 -12.54
C ALA A 106 -16.29 17.76 -11.96
N LEU A 107 -15.54 18.76 -11.48
CA LEU A 107 -16.11 20.08 -11.25
C LEU A 107 -16.48 20.71 -12.60
N PRO A 108 -17.77 20.99 -12.87
CA PRO A 108 -18.12 21.83 -14.00
C PRO A 108 -17.47 23.22 -13.82
N PRO A 109 -17.12 23.94 -14.90
CA PRO A 109 -16.85 25.37 -14.81
C PRO A 109 -18.16 26.06 -14.43
N CYS A 110 -18.47 26.11 -13.14
CA CYS A 110 -19.47 27.00 -12.60
C CYS A 110 -18.97 28.42 -12.92
N GLN A 111 -19.65 29.03 -13.90
CA GLN A 111 -19.44 30.38 -14.35
C GLN A 111 -19.33 31.38 -13.20
N PRO A 112 -18.62 32.50 -13.39
CA PRO A 112 -18.48 33.53 -12.37
C PRO A 112 -19.86 34.06 -12.01
N ARG A 113 -20.34 33.67 -10.83
CA ARG A 113 -21.52 34.28 -10.22
C ARG A 113 -21.07 35.66 -9.75
N ASN A 114 -21.37 36.65 -10.58
CA ASN A 114 -21.42 38.03 -10.19
C ASN A 114 -22.23 38.21 -8.90
N SER A 115 -21.81 39.19 -8.10
CA SER A 115 -22.42 39.64 -6.83
C SER A 115 -22.02 38.78 -5.63
N SER A 116 -21.60 39.30 -4.48
CA SER A 116 -21.28 40.63 -3.95
C SER A 116 -21.16 40.34 -2.45
N SER A 117 -20.16 40.93 -1.78
CA SER A 117 -20.04 41.13 -0.32
C SER A 117 -20.75 40.16 0.64
N ASP A 118 -19.99 39.49 1.52
CA ASP A 118 -20.07 39.70 2.98
C ASP A 118 -19.04 38.82 3.71
N ASP A 119 -18.74 39.21 4.93
CA ASP A 119 -17.62 38.86 5.79
C ASP A 119 -17.28 37.36 6.02
N GLY A 120 -16.00 37.15 6.29
CA GLY A 120 -15.37 35.84 6.36
C GLY A 120 -15.63 35.06 7.66
N ASP A 121 -15.62 33.74 7.51
CA ASP A 121 -15.17 32.77 8.51
C ASP A 121 -15.08 31.38 7.82
N ALA A 122 -14.27 30.50 8.42
CA ALA A 122 -14.22 29.05 8.21
C ALA A 122 -13.39 28.46 7.02
N ALA A 123 -12.18 28.05 7.41
CA ALA A 123 -11.61 26.73 7.18
C ALA A 123 -11.25 26.28 5.74
N ASN A 124 -9.97 26.50 5.40
CA ASN A 124 -9.08 25.57 4.67
C ASN A 124 -9.73 24.56 3.70
N GLY A 125 -10.50 25.05 2.73
CA GLY A 125 -10.87 24.29 1.56
C GLY A 125 -9.68 24.22 0.61
N HIS A 126 -8.99 23.09 0.55
CA HIS A 126 -8.01 22.80 -0.51
C HIS A 126 -8.78 22.69 -1.83
N GLN A 127 -9.05 23.84 -2.45
CA GLN A 127 -9.49 23.91 -3.83
C GLN A 127 -8.27 23.62 -4.70
N ALA A 128 -7.95 22.33 -4.82
CA ALA A 128 -6.83 21.84 -5.61
C ALA A 128 -7.09 22.22 -7.07
N GLY A 129 -6.30 23.14 -7.62
CA GLY A 129 -6.31 23.41 -9.05
C GLY A 129 -6.01 22.13 -9.83
N GLY A 130 -6.48 22.04 -11.08
CA GLY A 130 -6.32 20.83 -11.91
C GLY A 130 -4.88 20.29 -11.94
N GLY A 131 -3.88 21.18 -11.98
CA GLY A 131 -2.45 20.80 -11.93
C GLY A 131 -1.99 20.15 -10.61
N GLU A 132 -2.60 20.47 -9.48
CA GLU A 132 -2.28 19.83 -8.19
C GLU A 132 -2.85 18.40 -8.14
N SER A 133 -4.05 18.19 -8.68
CA SER A 133 -4.64 16.85 -8.79
C SER A 133 -3.81 15.94 -9.70
N VAL A 134 -3.32 16.47 -10.83
CA VAL A 134 -2.39 15.78 -11.74
C VAL A 134 -1.10 15.39 -11.01
N ALA A 135 -0.45 16.35 -10.34
CA ALA A 135 0.79 16.10 -9.59
C ALA A 135 0.61 15.03 -8.50
N ARG A 136 -0.53 15.08 -7.79
CA ARG A 136 -0.90 14.09 -6.77
C ARG A 136 -1.06 12.69 -7.36
N CYS A 137 -1.75 12.57 -8.50
CA CYS A 137 -1.90 11.29 -9.21
C CYS A 137 -0.55 10.72 -9.65
N ILE A 138 0.29 11.55 -10.28
CA ILE A 138 1.64 11.16 -10.69
C ILE A 138 2.45 10.64 -9.50
N ALA A 139 2.43 11.38 -8.38
CA ALA A 139 3.15 11.00 -7.17
C ALA A 139 2.71 9.61 -6.69
N TRP A 140 1.40 9.33 -6.66
CA TRP A 140 0.87 8.02 -6.28
C TRP A 140 1.30 6.90 -7.24
N LEU A 141 1.18 7.13 -8.55
CA LEU A 141 1.59 6.14 -9.55
C LEU A 141 3.09 5.84 -9.48
N ARG A 142 3.94 6.84 -9.22
CA ARG A 142 5.38 6.66 -8.97
C ARG A 142 5.66 5.94 -7.65
N GLY A 143 4.92 6.28 -6.59
CA GLY A 143 5.02 5.62 -5.29
C GLY A 143 4.72 4.12 -5.39
N ILE A 144 3.69 3.76 -6.16
CA ILE A 144 3.32 2.38 -6.43
C ILE A 144 4.37 1.67 -7.28
N GLN A 145 4.94 2.32 -8.31
CA GLN A 145 6.04 1.76 -9.10
C GLN A 145 7.25 1.36 -8.25
N GLY A 146 7.51 2.07 -7.15
CA GLY A 146 8.60 1.77 -6.23
C GLY A 146 8.34 0.59 -5.29
N THR A 147 7.18 -0.08 -5.36
CA THR A 147 6.85 -1.22 -4.50
C THR A 147 7.48 -2.53 -4.99
N GLY A 148 7.70 -3.46 -4.06
CA GLY A 148 8.24 -4.79 -4.36
C GLY A 148 7.34 -5.56 -5.31
N ARG A 149 7.95 -6.21 -6.31
CA ARG A 149 7.29 -7.00 -7.35
C ARG A 149 6.30 -6.23 -8.23
N PHE A 150 6.41 -4.91 -8.30
CA PHE A 150 5.54 -4.08 -9.13
C PHE A 150 5.37 -4.59 -10.57
N ALA A 151 6.47 -4.93 -11.26
CA ALA A 151 6.42 -5.43 -12.63
C ALA A 151 5.54 -6.69 -12.78
N LEU A 152 5.64 -7.62 -11.83
CA LEU A 152 4.80 -8.82 -11.79
C LEU A 152 3.34 -8.48 -11.48
N ASN A 153 3.10 -7.55 -10.57
CA ASN A 153 1.74 -7.14 -10.19
C ASN A 153 0.99 -6.47 -11.33
N VAL A 154 1.69 -5.70 -12.16
CA VAL A 154 1.10 -5.09 -13.37
C VAL A 154 0.64 -6.16 -14.37
N HIS A 155 1.26 -7.33 -14.42
CA HIS A 155 0.78 -8.45 -15.25
C HIS A 155 -0.51 -9.09 -14.73
N PHE A 156 -0.83 -8.90 -13.45
CA PHE A 156 -2.05 -9.42 -12.83
C PHE A 156 -3.21 -8.40 -12.81
N LEU A 157 -2.97 -7.17 -13.29
CA LEU A 157 -4.05 -6.20 -13.46
C LEU A 157 -5.02 -6.71 -14.53
N SER A 158 -6.30 -6.68 -14.19
CA SER A 158 -7.37 -7.02 -15.12
C SER A 158 -7.54 -5.94 -16.19
N ASP A 159 -8.11 -6.30 -17.34
CA ASP A 159 -8.43 -5.35 -18.41
C ASP A 159 -9.29 -4.19 -17.89
N ARG A 160 -10.18 -4.47 -16.93
CA ARG A 160 -11.02 -3.45 -16.28
C ARG A 160 -10.19 -2.43 -15.51
N GLU A 161 -9.19 -2.87 -14.76
CA GLU A 161 -8.33 -1.98 -13.97
C GLU A 161 -7.41 -1.16 -14.86
N THR A 162 -6.86 -1.81 -15.90
CA THR A 162 -6.03 -1.16 -16.92
C THR A 162 -6.82 -0.12 -17.70
N ALA A 163 -8.06 -0.41 -18.09
CA ALA A 163 -8.95 0.54 -18.76
C ALA A 163 -9.30 1.73 -17.85
N ALA A 164 -9.67 1.47 -16.59
CA ALA A 164 -9.98 2.53 -15.63
C ALA A 164 -8.76 3.45 -15.36
N LEU A 165 -7.55 2.88 -15.35
CA LEU A 165 -6.33 3.66 -15.26
C LEU A 165 -6.10 4.51 -16.52
N GLY A 166 -6.36 3.95 -17.71
CA GLY A 166 -6.29 4.69 -18.97
C GLY A 166 -7.27 5.87 -19.02
N GLU A 167 -8.54 5.64 -18.68
CA GLU A 167 -9.57 6.68 -18.58
C GLU A 167 -9.17 7.78 -17.58
N MET A 168 -8.62 7.40 -16.42
CA MET A 168 -8.10 8.36 -15.45
C MET A 168 -6.98 9.21 -16.02
N VAL A 169 -6.00 8.60 -16.68
CA VAL A 169 -4.88 9.32 -17.30
C VAL A 169 -5.40 10.26 -18.40
N ASP A 170 -6.30 9.79 -19.26
CA ASP A 170 -6.87 10.59 -20.34
C ASP A 170 -7.69 11.79 -19.85
N ALA A 171 -8.40 11.63 -18.72
CA ALA A 171 -9.09 12.74 -18.08
C ALA A 171 -8.13 13.80 -17.48
N LEU A 172 -6.93 13.37 -17.06
CA LEU A 172 -5.90 14.24 -16.47
C LEU A 172 -4.99 14.88 -17.53
N MET A 173 -4.81 14.26 -18.70
CA MET A 173 -3.99 14.78 -19.81
C MET A 173 -4.28 16.23 -20.21
N PRO A 174 -5.54 16.70 -20.37
CA PRO A 174 -5.82 18.10 -20.72
C PRO A 174 -5.56 19.09 -19.58
N LEU A 175 -5.50 18.61 -18.33
CA LEU A 175 -5.23 19.41 -17.14
C LEU A 175 -3.74 19.47 -16.78
N ALA A 176 -2.93 18.60 -17.41
CA ALA A 176 -1.53 18.43 -17.14
C ALA A 176 -0.66 19.47 -17.88
N GLU A 177 0.36 19.98 -17.20
CA GLU A 177 1.42 20.75 -17.85
C GLU A 177 2.28 19.85 -18.76
N ALA A 178 3.07 20.44 -19.66
CA ALA A 178 3.87 19.68 -20.63
C ALA A 178 4.76 18.59 -19.99
N GLN A 179 5.39 18.90 -18.86
CA GLN A 179 6.23 17.94 -18.13
C GLN A 179 5.40 16.83 -17.48
N GLN A 180 4.25 17.17 -16.89
CA GLN A 180 3.34 16.22 -16.26
C GLN A 180 2.68 15.30 -17.30
N ALA A 181 2.33 15.83 -18.46
CA ALA A 181 1.74 15.08 -19.57
C ALA A 181 2.72 14.03 -20.12
N GLU A 182 4.00 14.36 -20.25
CA GLU A 182 5.01 13.38 -20.66
C GLU A 182 5.17 12.27 -19.61
N GLU A 183 5.20 12.65 -18.33
CA GLU A 183 5.27 11.68 -17.25
C GLU A 183 4.04 10.75 -17.21
N LEU A 184 2.83 11.28 -17.43
CA LEU A 184 1.61 10.48 -17.55
C LEU A 184 1.68 9.48 -18.72
N ARG A 185 2.25 9.87 -19.88
CA ARG A 185 2.47 8.95 -21.02
C ARG A 185 3.46 7.84 -20.67
N GLU A 186 4.54 8.15 -19.96
CA GLU A 186 5.48 7.12 -19.48
C GLU A 186 4.78 6.15 -18.53
N LEU A 187 4.04 6.67 -17.56
CA LEU A 187 3.29 5.87 -16.59
C LEU A 187 2.29 4.95 -17.32
N ARG A 188 1.59 5.45 -18.33
CA ARG A 188 0.65 4.67 -19.15
C ARG A 188 1.31 3.44 -19.80
N LYS A 189 2.53 3.59 -20.34
CA LYS A 189 3.35 2.49 -20.87
C LYS A 189 3.76 1.50 -19.78
N VAL A 190 4.22 1.99 -18.64
CA VAL A 190 4.71 1.13 -17.54
C VAL A 190 3.59 0.28 -16.94
N TYR A 191 2.39 0.84 -16.80
CA TYR A 191 1.23 0.11 -16.30
C TYR A 191 0.56 -0.76 -17.37
N GLY A 192 1.05 -0.74 -18.61
CA GLY A 192 0.56 -1.60 -19.68
C GLY A 192 -0.82 -1.22 -20.21
N VAL A 193 -1.18 0.07 -20.13
CA VAL A 193 -2.46 0.58 -20.65
C VAL A 193 -2.49 0.56 -22.18
N ASP A 194 -1.33 0.70 -22.83
CA ASP A 194 -1.17 0.67 -24.30
C ASP A 194 -0.67 -0.70 -24.82
N LYS A 195 -0.97 -1.80 -24.11
CA LYS A 195 -0.59 -3.15 -24.53
C LYS A 195 -1.40 -3.67 -25.71
#